data_AF-A0A654M2V1-F1
#
_entry.id   AF-A0A654M2V1-F1
#
_cell.length_a   1.000
_cell.length_b   1.000
_cell.length_c   1.000
_cell.angle_alpha   90.00
_cell.angle_beta   90.00
_cell.angle_gamma   90.00
#
_symmetry.space_group_name_H-M   'P 1'
#
loop_
_entity.id
_entity.type
_entity.pdbx_description
1 polymer ?
#
loop_
_entity_poly.entity_id
_entity_poly.type
_entity_poly.pdbx_seq_one_letter_code
_entity_poly.pdbx_strand_id
1 'polypeptide(L)' 'MSIKEIADEINDHFVLYGKDAIDVDYDSVGICPFCNSRIDEFYFCACGGNMGVD' A
#
# COMPACT_ATOMS: atom_id res chain seq x y z
N MET A 1 -21.25 -1.57 -7.02
CA MET A 1 -20.49 -2.83 -7.17
C MET A 1 -19.72 -3.01 -5.88
N SER A 2 -20.12 -3.90 -4.98
CA SER A 2 -19.32 -4.17 -3.79
C SER A 2 -18.15 -5.06 -4.20
N ILE A 3 -16.95 -4.63 -3.82
CA ILE A 3 -15.72 -5.37 -3.96
C ILE A 3 -15.94 -6.66 -3.17
N LYS A 4 -15.98 -7.77 -3.89
CA LYS A 4 -16.32 -9.10 -3.40
C LYS A 4 -15.42 -9.47 -2.22
N GLU A 5 -15.98 -10.23 -1.29
CA GLU A 5 -15.27 -11.04 -0.31
C GLU A 5 -14.21 -11.88 -1.05
N ILE A 6 -12.96 -11.39 -1.07
CA ILE A 6 -11.80 -12.16 -1.53
C ILE A 6 -11.45 -13.06 -0.36
N ALA A 7 -11.38 -14.38 -0.57
CA ALA A 7 -10.93 -15.27 0.51
C ALA A 7 -9.50 -14.89 0.92
N ASP A 8 -9.23 -14.78 2.21
CA ASP A 8 -7.94 -14.31 2.74
C ASP A 8 -6.75 -15.08 2.15
N GLU A 9 -6.93 -16.36 1.81
CA GLU A 9 -5.91 -17.23 1.19
C GLU A 9 -5.44 -16.79 -0.21
N ILE A 10 -6.27 -16.05 -0.95
CA ILE A 10 -5.97 -15.50 -2.29
C ILE A 10 -5.74 -14.00 -2.25
N ASN A 11 -5.81 -13.39 -1.06
CA ASN A 11 -5.50 -11.99 -0.86
C ASN A 11 -4.01 -11.84 -0.56
N ASP A 12 -3.20 -11.85 -1.61
CA ASP A 12 -1.73 -11.78 -1.50
C ASP A 12 -1.26 -10.60 -0.64
N HIS A 13 -1.95 -9.45 -0.73
CA HIS A 13 -1.62 -8.29 0.07
C HIS A 13 -1.89 -8.54 1.56
N PHE A 14 -3.04 -9.10 1.91
CA PHE A 14 -3.36 -9.47 3.29
C PHE A 14 -2.43 -10.56 3.83
N VAL A 15 -2.07 -11.56 3.03
CA VAL A 15 -1.13 -12.63 3.42
C VAL A 15 0.27 -12.07 3.70
N LEU A 16 0.76 -11.14 2.87
CA LEU A 16 2.11 -10.58 3.00
C LEU A 16 2.22 -9.52 4.09
N TYR A 17 1.20 -8.68 4.24
CA TYR A 17 1.26 -7.46 5.06
C TYR A 17 0.28 -7.46 6.25
N GLY A 18 -0.61 -8.46 6.35
CA GLY A 18 -1.60 -8.57 7.43
C GLY A 18 -2.75 -7.57 7.34
N LYS A 19 -2.92 -6.89 6.19
CA LYS A 19 -3.89 -5.82 5.96
C LYS A 19 -4.34 -5.81 4.50
N ASP A 20 -5.57 -5.42 4.23
CA ASP A 20 -6.04 -5.28 2.85
C ASP A 20 -5.40 -4.06 2.17
N ALA A 21 -5.15 -4.18 0.85
CA ALA A 21 -4.59 -3.08 0.07
C ALA A 21 -5.45 -1.80 0.12
N ILE A 22 -6.77 -1.94 0.33
CA ILE A 22 -7.69 -0.80 0.45
C ILE A 22 -7.61 -0.12 1.83
N ASP A 23 -7.14 -0.83 2.85
CA ASP A 23 -7.02 -0.35 4.22
C ASP A 23 -5.63 0.26 4.48
N VAL A 24 -4.74 0.26 3.48
CA VAL A 24 -3.43 0.92 3.55
C VAL A 24 -3.63 2.44 3.58
N ASP A 25 -3.05 3.08 4.58
CA ASP A 25 -3.08 4.53 4.71
C ASP A 25 -2.00 5.18 3.84
N TYR A 26 -2.43 5.99 2.86
CA TYR A 26 -1.58 6.74 1.93
C TYR A 26 -1.56 8.26 2.20
N ASP A 27 -2.28 8.72 3.22
CA ASP A 27 -2.49 10.14 3.50
C ASP A 27 -1.67 10.63 4.71
N SER A 28 -1.12 9.73 5.53
CA SER A 28 -0.35 10.09 6.73
C SER A 28 1.11 10.44 6.49
N VAL A 29 1.78 9.85 5.49
CA VAL A 29 3.23 10.07 5.27
C VAL A 29 3.50 11.24 4.33
N GLY A 30 2.77 11.32 3.22
CA GLY A 30 2.88 12.40 2.25
C GLY A 30 3.18 11.93 0.83
N ILE A 31 3.88 12.78 0.06
CA ILE A 31 4.09 12.58 -1.37
C ILE A 31 5.58 12.38 -1.68
N CYS A 32 5.87 11.39 -2.52
CA CYS A 32 7.21 11.09 -3.02
C CYS A 32 7.77 12.26 -3.85
N PRO A 33 8.98 12.78 -3.54
CA PRO A 33 9.54 13.95 -4.20
C PRO A 33 9.98 13.68 -5.65
N PHE A 34 10.12 12.41 -6.05
CA PHE A 34 10.60 12.03 -7.38
C PHE A 34 9.47 11.86 -8.40
N CYS A 35 8.38 11.23 -8.00
CA CYS A 35 7.27 10.89 -8.89
C CYS A 35 5.95 11.56 -8.52
N ASN A 36 5.93 12.34 -7.44
CA ASN A 36 4.77 13.04 -6.91
C ASN A 36 3.58 12.09 -6.58
N SER A 37 3.88 10.82 -6.30
CA SER A 37 2.90 9.80 -5.90
C SER A 37 2.80 9.70 -4.37
N ARG A 38 1.67 9.20 -3.85
CA ARG A 38 1.48 8.96 -2.42
C ARG A 38 2.45 7.91 -1.88
N ILE A 39 2.86 8.10 -0.63
CA ILE A 39 3.66 7.17 0.16
C ILE A 39 2.74 6.54 1.21
N ASP A 40 2.78 5.21 1.36
CA ASP A 40 2.00 4.52 2.38
C ASP A 40 2.62 4.60 3.78
N GLU A 41 1.85 4.20 4.79
CA GLU A 41 2.25 4.08 6.20
C GLU A 41 3.50 3.19 6.43
N PHE A 42 3.90 2.37 5.45
CA PHE A 42 5.11 1.55 5.49
C PHE A 42 6.30 2.22 4.77
N TYR A 43 6.17 3.50 4.39
CA TYR A 43 7.14 4.29 3.63
C TYR A 43 7.42 3.80 2.21
N PHE A 44 6.57 2.94 1.66
CA PHE A 44 6.66 2.55 0.25
C PHE A 44 5.98 3.57 -0.65
N CYS A 45 6.64 3.91 -1.76
CA CYS A 45 6.04 4.72 -2.80
C CYS A 45 5.05 3.88 -3.62
N ALA A 46 3.83 4.37 -3.84
CA ALA A 46 2.85 3.72 -4.72
C ALA A 46 3.32 3.60 -6.19
N CYS A 47 4.42 4.27 -6.55
CA CYS A 47 5.10 4.10 -7.83
C CYS A 47 5.87 2.78 -7.97
N GLY A 48 5.95 1.94 -6.94
CA GLY A 48 6.76 0.71 -6.92
C GLY A 48 8.26 0.98 -6.73
N GLY A 49 8.65 2.25 -6.59
CA GLY A 49 9.99 2.62 -6.14
C GLY A 49 10.10 2.30 -4.66
N ASN A 50 10.96 1.35 -4.31
CA ASN A 50 11.33 1.15 -2.92
C ASN A 50 12.09 2.41 -2.47
N MET A 51 11.41 3.32 -1.77
CA MET A 51 12.11 4.28 -0.93
C MET A 51 12.58 3.47 0.27
N GLY A 52 13.67 2.72 0.08
CA GLY A 52 14.45 2.17 1.16
C GLY A 52 14.94 3.34 2.00
N VAL A 53 14.10 3.75 2.95
CA VAL A 53 14.45 4.73 3.95
C VAL A 53 15.22 3.97 5.02
N ASP A 54 16.52 3.83 4.76
CA ASP A 54 17.54 3.50 5.74
C ASP A 54 17.66 4.64 6.78
#